data_AF-A0A524EYW0-F1
#
_entry.id   AF-A0A524EYW0-F1
#
_cell.length_a   1.000
_cell.length_b   1.000
_cell.length_c   1.000
_cell.angle_alpha   90.00
_cell.angle_beta   90.00
_cell.angle_gamma   90.00
#
_symmetry.space_group_name_H-M   'P 1'
#
loop_
_entity.id
_entity.type
_entity.pdbx_description
1 polymer ?
#
loop_
_entity_poly.entity_id
_entity_poly.type
_entity_poly.pdbx_seq_one_letter_code
_entity_poly.pdbx_strand_id
1 'polypeptide(L)'
;MPIRVRWTTKDYFPFALMLLGTCGIFQLLFIFIAQYLLNVGNFYVVILIPTGVTITLFFGSMIIFESYAQVERNRKLKSRFQKAQSYSSTLERFLYFPVVRPLLIMFAVFGGLFFATYFFCATFLDKVISFLVSETFAAVISLLIANLIEKRYGRVKRY
;
A
#
# COMPACT_ATOMS: atom_id res chain seq x y z
N MET A 1 6.61 0.21 -22.64
CA MET A 1 5.75 -0.93 -22.24
C MET A 1 5.19 -0.74 -20.84
N PRO A 2 3.87 -0.84 -20.66
CA PRO A 2 3.29 -0.98 -19.32
C PRO A 2 3.86 -2.24 -18.65
N ILE A 3 4.04 -2.19 -17.33
CA ILE A 3 4.38 -3.38 -16.56
C ILE A 3 3.27 -4.40 -16.78
N ARG A 4 3.60 -5.58 -17.35
CA ARG A 4 2.62 -6.67 -17.45
C ARG A 4 2.48 -7.25 -16.05
N VAL A 5 1.35 -6.97 -15.42
CA VAL A 5 1.01 -7.56 -14.12
C VAL A 5 0.95 -9.07 -14.27
N ARG A 6 1.85 -9.82 -13.62
CA ARG A 6 1.95 -11.30 -13.73
C ARG A 6 1.44 -11.99 -12.47
N TRP A 7 0.23 -11.61 -12.08
CA TRP A 7 -0.55 -12.08 -10.93
C TRP A 7 -0.95 -13.57 -10.93
N THR A 8 -1.14 -14.21 -12.10
CA THR A 8 -1.62 -15.61 -12.20
C THR A 8 -0.51 -16.63 -12.39
N THR A 9 0.75 -16.20 -12.54
CA THR A 9 1.88 -17.13 -12.57
C THR A 9 2.09 -17.75 -11.19
N LYS A 10 2.28 -19.07 -11.13
CA LYS A 10 2.42 -19.87 -9.90
C LYS A 10 3.39 -19.26 -8.87
N ASP A 11 4.43 -18.58 -9.33
CA ASP A 11 5.48 -18.03 -8.47
C ASP A 11 5.08 -16.72 -7.74
N TYR A 12 4.10 -15.96 -8.26
CA TYR A 12 3.72 -14.66 -7.73
C TYR A 12 2.37 -14.67 -6.98
N PHE A 13 1.58 -15.72 -7.16
CA PHE A 13 0.26 -15.87 -6.54
C PHE A 13 0.29 -15.89 -4.99
N PRO A 14 1.22 -16.61 -4.32
CA PRO A 14 1.30 -16.59 -2.86
C PRO A 14 1.60 -15.20 -2.30
N PHE A 15 2.45 -14.43 -2.99
CA PHE A 15 2.79 -13.06 -2.57
C PHE A 15 1.60 -12.12 -2.71
N ALA A 16 0.80 -12.25 -3.76
CA ALA A 16 -0.43 -11.49 -3.93
C ALA A 16 -1.45 -11.80 -2.80
N LEU A 17 -1.61 -13.07 -2.43
CA LEU A 17 -2.47 -13.44 -1.30
C LEU A 17 -1.98 -12.88 0.04
N MET A 18 -0.67 -12.90 0.29
CA MET A 18 -0.08 -12.29 1.50
C MET A 18 -0.34 -10.77 1.54
N LEU A 19 -0.18 -10.07 0.41
CA LEU A 19 -0.48 -8.64 0.29
C LEU A 19 -1.95 -8.35 0.58
N LEU A 20 -2.87 -9.11 -0.04
CA LEU A 20 -4.30 -8.96 0.18
C LEU A 20 -4.68 -9.19 1.65
N GLY A 21 -4.19 -10.26 2.26
CA GLY A 21 -4.44 -10.57 3.67
C GLY A 21 -3.93 -9.48 4.60
N THR A 22 -2.74 -8.93 4.33
CA THR A 22 -2.16 -7.87 5.16
C THR A 22 -2.91 -6.55 5.00
N CYS A 23 -3.33 -6.20 3.77
CA CYS A 23 -4.22 -5.06 3.54
C CYS A 23 -5.57 -5.21 4.27
N GLY A 24 -6.14 -6.42 4.29
CA GLY A 24 -7.37 -6.69 5.03
C GLY A 24 -7.20 -6.50 6.54
N ILE A 25 -6.12 -7.05 7.13
CA ILE A 25 -5.81 -6.87 8.56
C ILE A 25 -5.60 -5.39 8.89
N PHE A 26 -4.86 -4.67 8.05
CA PHE A 26 -4.66 -3.23 8.20
C PHE A 26 -6.01 -2.49 8.19
N GLN A 27 -6.91 -2.87 7.31
CA GLN A 27 -8.21 -2.22 7.24
C GLN A 27 -9.12 -2.54 8.43
N LEU A 28 -9.05 -3.76 8.97
CA LEU A 28 -9.73 -4.10 10.23
C LEU A 28 -9.31 -3.14 11.36
N LEU A 29 -8.03 -2.74 11.43
CA LEU A 29 -7.58 -1.72 12.39
C LEU A 29 -8.28 -0.38 12.18
N PHE A 30 -8.49 0.05 10.94
CA PHE A 30 -9.23 1.28 10.64
C PHE A 30 -10.72 1.18 11.01
N ILE A 31 -11.32 -0.01 10.87
CA ILE A 31 -12.69 -0.27 11.36
C ILE A 31 -12.75 -0.08 12.88
N PHE A 32 -11.79 -0.66 13.63
CA PHE A 32 -11.70 -0.47 15.07
C PHE A 32 -11.50 1.00 15.46
N ILE A 33 -10.61 1.72 14.77
CA ILE A 33 -10.38 3.15 14.99
C ILE A 33 -11.68 3.95 14.73
N ALA A 34 -12.38 3.64 13.63
CA ALA A 34 -13.62 4.31 13.26
C ALA A 34 -14.71 4.16 14.34
N GLN A 35 -14.90 2.94 14.85
CA GLN A 35 -15.94 2.65 15.84
C GLN A 35 -15.58 3.20 17.22
N TYR A 36 -14.37 2.90 17.71
CA TYR A 36 -14.03 3.15 19.11
C TYR A 36 -13.38 4.51 19.37
N LEU A 37 -12.52 4.99 18.47
CA LEU A 37 -11.84 6.27 18.65
C LEU A 37 -12.64 7.42 18.02
N LEU A 38 -13.16 7.21 16.82
CA LEU A 38 -13.84 8.24 16.04
C LEU A 38 -15.35 8.26 16.26
N ASN A 39 -15.91 7.26 16.97
CA ASN A 39 -17.32 7.13 17.32
C ASN A 39 -18.25 7.26 16.09
N VAL A 40 -17.89 6.57 15.01
CA VAL A 40 -18.68 6.47 13.78
C VAL A 40 -19.70 5.34 13.94
N GLY A 41 -20.96 5.69 14.20
CA GLY A 41 -22.01 4.72 14.53
C GLY A 41 -22.67 4.00 13.34
N ASN A 42 -22.35 4.36 12.10
CA ASN A 42 -23.00 3.77 10.92
C ASN A 42 -22.26 2.51 10.45
N PHE A 43 -22.85 1.34 10.74
CA PHE A 43 -22.29 0.04 10.41
C PHE A 43 -22.01 -0.17 8.91
N TYR A 44 -22.90 0.32 8.04
CA TYR A 44 -22.71 0.19 6.59
C TYR A 44 -21.49 0.98 6.11
N VAL A 45 -21.33 2.21 6.58
CA VAL A 45 -20.18 3.05 6.23
C VAL A 45 -18.89 2.42 6.75
N VAL A 46 -18.91 1.90 7.97
CA VAL A 46 -17.76 1.32 8.67
C VAL A 46 -17.34 -0.06 8.14
N ILE A 47 -18.13 -0.71 7.28
CA ILE A 47 -17.74 -2.00 6.69
C ILE A 47 -17.58 -1.91 5.18
N LEU A 48 -18.56 -1.31 4.50
CA LEU A 48 -18.59 -1.30 3.05
C LEU A 48 -17.46 -0.45 2.46
N ILE A 49 -17.20 0.73 3.03
CA ILE A 49 -16.14 1.62 2.56
C ILE A 49 -14.76 1.00 2.80
N PRO A 50 -14.44 0.50 4.00
CA PRO A 50 -13.15 -0.15 4.23
C PRO A 50 -12.94 -1.38 3.35
N THR A 51 -13.99 -2.15 3.05
CA THR A 51 -13.87 -3.29 2.12
C THR A 51 -13.43 -2.85 0.73
N GLY A 52 -14.01 -1.78 0.18
CA GLY A 52 -13.59 -1.22 -1.12
C GLY A 52 -12.18 -0.61 -1.08
N VAL A 53 -11.83 0.03 0.03
CA VAL A 53 -10.49 0.61 0.27
C VAL A 53 -9.43 -0.49 0.36
N THR A 54 -9.77 -1.65 0.94
CA THR A 54 -8.88 -2.82 0.99
C THR A 54 -8.45 -3.27 -0.41
N ILE A 55 -9.40 -3.33 -1.34
CA ILE A 55 -9.13 -3.68 -2.75
C ILE A 55 -8.21 -2.62 -3.39
N THR A 56 -8.45 -1.35 -3.10
CA THR A 56 -7.65 -0.23 -3.62
C THR A 56 -6.21 -0.26 -3.10
N LEU A 57 -6.04 -0.48 -1.79
CA LEU A 57 -4.72 -0.62 -1.15
C LEU A 57 -3.99 -1.86 -1.65
N PHE A 58 -4.72 -2.97 -1.86
CA PHE A 58 -4.17 -4.16 -2.48
C PHE A 58 -3.61 -3.85 -3.88
N PHE A 59 -4.38 -3.21 -4.76
CA PHE A 59 -3.87 -2.81 -6.08
C PHE A 59 -2.68 -1.85 -6.01
N GLY A 60 -2.72 -0.86 -5.11
CA GLY A 60 -1.61 0.08 -4.91
C GLY A 60 -0.32 -0.61 -4.44
N SER A 61 -0.44 -1.52 -3.46
CA SER A 61 0.70 -2.29 -2.95
C SER A 61 1.29 -3.22 -4.02
N MET A 62 0.44 -3.81 -4.87
CA MET A 62 0.84 -4.63 -6.02
C MET A 62 1.65 -3.83 -7.05
N ILE A 63 1.18 -2.63 -7.42
CA ILE A 63 1.88 -1.76 -8.37
C ILE A 63 3.29 -1.44 -7.85
N ILE A 64 3.40 -1.09 -6.57
CA ILE A 64 4.67 -0.80 -5.93
C ILE A 64 5.55 -2.06 -5.87
N PHE A 65 4.99 -3.21 -5.50
CA PHE A 65 5.71 -4.48 -5.46
C PHE A 65 6.32 -4.84 -6.83
N GLU A 66 5.55 -4.76 -7.91
CA GLU A 66 6.06 -5.06 -9.25
C GLU A 66 7.13 -4.07 -9.70
N SER A 67 6.97 -2.78 -9.36
CA SER A 67 8.00 -1.77 -9.65
C SER A 67 9.34 -2.10 -8.97
N TYR A 68 9.31 -2.58 -7.73
CA TYR A 68 10.52 -3.01 -7.02
C TYR A 68 11.06 -4.34 -7.57
N ALA A 69 10.22 -5.33 -7.84
CA ALA A 69 10.63 -6.62 -8.38
C ALA A 69 11.34 -6.49 -9.74
N GLN A 70 10.88 -5.56 -10.60
CA GLN A 70 11.56 -5.25 -11.85
C GLN A 70 12.96 -4.64 -11.63
N VAL A 71 13.09 -3.70 -10.69
CA VAL A 71 14.37 -3.07 -10.36
C VAL A 71 15.35 -4.09 -9.76
N GLU A 72 14.86 -4.96 -8.88
CA GLU A 72 15.62 -6.05 -8.25
C GLU A 72 16.16 -7.03 -9.31
N ARG A 73 15.33 -7.44 -10.28
CA ARG A 73 15.74 -8.33 -11.38
C ARG A 73 16.82 -7.69 -12.25
N ASN A 74 16.67 -6.39 -12.55
CA ASN A 74 17.68 -5.63 -13.29
C ASN A 74 18.97 -5.44 -12.48
N ARG A 75 18.88 -5.30 -11.16
CA ARG A 75 20.04 -5.26 -10.25
C ARG A 75 20.74 -6.60 -10.18
N LYS A 76 20.03 -7.73 -10.07
CA LYS A 76 20.63 -9.08 -10.05
C LYS A 76 21.38 -9.41 -11.34
N LEU A 77 20.93 -8.90 -12.49
CA LEU A 77 21.67 -8.99 -13.74
C LEU A 77 23.00 -8.20 -13.70
N LYS A 78 23.02 -7.03 -13.03
CA LYS A 78 24.24 -6.23 -12.84
C LYS A 78 25.12 -6.71 -11.69
N SER A 79 24.55 -7.32 -10.64
CA SER A 79 25.27 -7.74 -9.43
C SER A 79 26.08 -9.02 -9.60
N ARG A 80 25.93 -9.75 -10.72
CA ARG A 80 26.93 -10.77 -11.10
C ARG A 80 28.34 -10.16 -11.27
N PHE A 81 28.45 -8.84 -11.33
CA PHE A 81 29.71 -8.09 -11.39
C PHE A 81 30.05 -7.29 -10.12
N GLN A 82 29.26 -7.35 -9.04
CA GLN A 82 29.52 -6.58 -7.81
C GLN A 82 29.46 -7.45 -6.54
N LYS A 83 30.45 -7.25 -5.66
CA LYS A 83 30.61 -7.93 -4.36
C LYS A 83 29.34 -7.87 -3.51
N ALA A 84 28.98 -9.00 -2.90
CA ALA A 84 27.84 -9.13 -2.00
C ALA A 84 27.99 -8.19 -0.78
N GLN A 85 27.07 -7.23 -0.63
CA GLN A 85 26.95 -6.46 0.61
C GLN A 85 26.32 -7.33 1.69
N SER A 86 27.06 -7.54 2.77
CA SER A 86 26.62 -8.24 3.97
C SER A 86 25.62 -7.36 4.73
N TYR A 87 24.36 -7.79 4.85
CA TYR A 87 23.35 -7.13 5.69
C TYR A 87 23.58 -7.53 7.15
N SER A 88 23.85 -6.57 8.04
CA SER A 88 24.34 -6.83 9.39
C SER A 88 23.28 -6.77 10.50
N SER A 89 21.98 -6.63 10.19
CA SER A 89 20.94 -6.59 11.23
C SER A 89 19.65 -7.33 10.84
N THR A 90 19.06 -8.04 11.81
CA THR A 90 17.81 -8.80 11.66
C THR A 90 16.62 -7.92 11.27
N LEU A 91 16.64 -6.65 11.72
CA LEU A 91 15.63 -5.62 11.45
C LEU A 91 15.68 -5.11 10.01
N GLU A 92 16.89 -4.88 9.47
CA GLU A 92 17.06 -4.57 8.05
C GLU A 92 16.59 -5.74 7.18
N ARG A 93 16.87 -6.98 7.57
CA ARG A 93 16.43 -8.16 6.80
C ARG A 93 14.90 -8.26 6.69
N PHE A 94 14.16 -7.82 7.71
CA PHE A 94 12.70 -7.75 7.69
C PHE A 94 12.18 -6.58 6.85
N LEU A 95 12.77 -5.38 6.98
CA LEU A 95 12.42 -4.19 6.20
C LEU A 95 12.77 -4.32 4.70
N TYR A 96 13.81 -5.08 4.36
CA TYR A 96 14.19 -5.39 2.98
C TYR A 96 13.43 -6.58 2.38
N PHE A 97 12.52 -7.21 3.14
CA PHE A 97 11.69 -8.26 2.57
C PHE A 97 10.79 -7.64 1.47
N PRO A 98 10.79 -8.20 0.24
CA PRO A 98 10.23 -7.55 -0.95
C PRO A 98 8.73 -7.24 -0.84
N VAL A 99 8.01 -7.94 0.05
CA VAL A 99 6.57 -7.76 0.31
C VAL A 99 6.29 -6.71 1.39
N VAL A 100 7.15 -6.60 2.40
CA VAL A 100 6.93 -5.74 3.57
C VAL A 100 7.08 -4.26 3.19
N ARG A 101 8.06 -3.94 2.35
CA ARG A 101 8.36 -2.56 1.96
C ARG A 101 7.22 -1.88 1.17
N PRO A 102 6.61 -2.50 0.14
CA PRO A 102 5.44 -1.93 -0.53
C PRO A 102 4.27 -1.67 0.42
N LEU A 103 3.99 -2.60 1.33
CA LEU A 103 2.92 -2.45 2.32
C LEU A 103 3.18 -1.29 3.27
N LEU A 104 4.39 -1.18 3.82
CA LEU A 104 4.76 -0.08 4.72
C LEU A 104 4.62 1.28 4.05
N ILE A 105 5.04 1.41 2.79
CA ILE A 105 4.88 2.67 2.04
C ILE A 105 3.39 2.99 1.89
N MET A 106 2.57 2.03 1.45
CA MET A 106 1.13 2.24 1.28
C MET A 106 0.44 2.58 2.60
N PHE A 107 0.79 1.90 3.69
CA PHE A 107 0.17 2.13 5.00
C PHE A 107 0.55 3.49 5.59
N ALA A 108 1.82 3.91 5.44
CA ALA A 108 2.26 5.22 5.89
C ALA A 108 1.59 6.35 5.08
N VAL A 109 1.53 6.21 3.75
CA VAL A 109 0.88 7.19 2.87
C VAL A 109 -0.61 7.26 3.16
N PHE A 110 -1.30 6.12 3.21
CA PHE A 110 -2.72 6.06 3.48
C PHE A 110 -3.05 6.59 4.87
N GLY A 111 -2.36 6.13 5.91
CA GLY A 111 -2.61 6.56 7.29
C GLY A 111 -2.38 8.06 7.48
N GLY A 112 -1.28 8.59 6.94
CA GLY A 112 -0.99 10.03 7.01
C GLY A 112 -2.07 10.87 6.32
N LEU A 113 -2.48 10.48 5.12
CA LEU A 113 -3.53 11.18 4.36
C LEU A 113 -4.90 11.03 5.02
N PHE A 114 -5.22 9.85 5.53
CA PHE A 114 -6.47 9.60 6.22
C PHE A 114 -6.62 10.52 7.42
N PHE A 115 -5.64 10.54 8.34
CA PHE A 115 -5.72 11.36 9.54
C PHE A 115 -5.74 12.85 9.19
N ALA A 116 -4.88 13.30 8.27
CA ALA A 116 -4.87 14.70 7.84
C ALA A 116 -6.22 15.14 7.26
N THR A 117 -6.81 14.33 6.38
CA THR A 117 -8.09 14.64 5.76
C THR A 117 -9.23 14.53 6.76
N TYR A 118 -9.22 13.52 7.63
CA TYR A 118 -10.24 13.31 8.64
C TYR A 118 -10.31 14.47 9.62
N PHE A 119 -9.18 14.89 10.20
CA PHE A 119 -9.16 16.00 11.15
C PHE A 119 -9.56 17.32 10.50
N PHE A 120 -9.18 17.54 9.24
CA PHE A 120 -9.64 18.70 8.49
C PHE A 120 -11.16 18.65 8.27
N CYS A 121 -11.71 17.56 7.74
CA CYS A 121 -13.14 17.40 7.48
C CYS A 121 -13.98 17.45 8.76
N ALA A 122 -13.49 16.90 9.88
CA ALA A 122 -14.19 16.86 11.16
C ALA A 122 -14.45 18.26 11.76
N THR A 123 -13.77 19.31 11.27
CA THR A 123 -14.08 20.70 11.67
C THR A 123 -15.33 21.27 10.99
N PHE A 124 -15.76 20.69 9.86
CA PHE A 124 -16.86 21.21 9.04
C PHE A 124 -18.01 20.21 8.84
N LEU A 125 -17.76 18.91 8.96
CA LEU A 125 -18.67 17.83 8.59
C LEU A 125 -18.92 16.87 9.76
N ASP A 126 -20.05 16.17 9.71
CA ASP A 126 -20.34 15.09 10.66
C ASP A 126 -19.28 14.00 10.62
N LYS A 127 -19.10 13.29 11.75
CA LYS A 127 -18.09 12.23 11.90
C LYS A 127 -18.19 11.13 10.84
N VAL A 128 -19.42 10.76 10.47
CA VAL A 128 -19.70 9.72 9.47
C VAL A 128 -19.26 10.18 8.07
N ILE A 129 -19.62 11.40 7.69
CA ILE A 129 -19.28 11.97 6.38
C ILE A 129 -17.78 12.25 6.31
N SER A 130 -17.20 12.78 7.39
CA SER A 130 -15.76 13.02 7.52
C SER A 130 -14.96 11.74 7.33
N PHE A 131 -15.40 10.64 7.97
CA PHE A 131 -14.79 9.33 7.80
C PHE A 131 -14.89 8.82 6.36
N LEU A 132 -16.08 8.87 5.77
CA LEU A 132 -16.32 8.47 4.38
C LEU A 132 -15.40 9.22 3.41
N VAL A 133 -15.33 10.55 3.54
CA VAL A 133 -14.52 11.41 2.68
C VAL A 133 -13.03 11.13 2.91
N SER A 134 -12.57 11.07 4.16
CA SER A 134 -11.16 10.84 4.45
C SER A 134 -10.67 9.49 3.96
N GLU A 135 -11.48 8.45 4.11
CA GLU A 135 -11.13 7.09 3.72
C GLU A 135 -11.06 6.93 2.21
N THR A 136 -12.07 7.42 1.50
CA THR A 136 -12.11 7.39 0.03
C THR A 136 -11.03 8.26 -0.60
N PHE A 137 -10.84 9.48 -0.08
CA PHE A 137 -9.83 10.40 -0.58
C PHE A 137 -8.41 9.88 -0.35
N ALA A 138 -8.12 9.35 0.84
CA ALA A 138 -6.84 8.73 1.15
C ALA A 138 -6.57 7.52 0.25
N ALA A 139 -7.58 6.71 -0.06
CA ALA A 139 -7.44 5.55 -0.95
C ALA A 139 -7.11 5.98 -2.39
N VAL A 140 -7.82 6.96 -2.92
CA VAL A 140 -7.58 7.49 -4.29
C VAL A 140 -6.19 8.11 -4.40
N ILE A 141 -5.79 8.95 -3.45
CA ILE A 141 -4.46 9.57 -3.47
C ILE A 141 -3.37 8.52 -3.29
N SER A 142 -3.56 7.53 -2.40
CA SER A 142 -2.59 6.44 -2.23
C SER A 142 -2.38 5.67 -3.53
N LEU A 143 -3.44 5.43 -4.31
CA LEU A 143 -3.33 4.78 -5.62
C LEU A 143 -2.62 5.67 -6.66
N LEU A 144 -2.87 6.99 -6.65
CA LEU A 144 -2.11 7.94 -7.49
C LEU A 144 -0.62 7.97 -7.12
N ILE A 145 -0.30 7.95 -5.83
CA ILE A 145 1.09 7.90 -5.34
C ILE A 145 1.76 6.59 -5.75
N ALA A 146 1.06 5.45 -5.64
CA ALA A 146 1.57 4.17 -6.11
C ALA A 146 1.93 4.20 -7.61
N ASN A 147 1.06 4.78 -8.44
CA ASN A 147 1.32 4.98 -9.87
C ASN A 147 2.48 5.96 -10.13
N LEU A 148 2.62 7.02 -9.33
CA LEU A 148 3.75 7.95 -9.45
C LEU A 148 5.08 7.29 -9.06
N ILE A 149 5.08 6.46 -8.02
CA ILE A 149 6.23 5.65 -7.61
C ILE A 149 6.60 4.71 -8.76
N GLU A 150 5.64 3.99 -9.34
CA GLU A 150 5.88 3.14 -10.51
C GLU A 150 6.50 3.94 -11.66
N LYS A 151 5.96 5.12 -11.97
CA LYS A 151 6.48 5.95 -13.06
C LYS A 151 7.92 6.42 -12.80
N ARG A 152 8.26 6.81 -11.56
CA ARG A 152 9.63 7.26 -11.21
C ARG A 152 10.60 6.09 -11.06
N TYR A 153 10.26 5.05 -10.29
CA TYR A 153 11.13 3.90 -10.07
C TYR A 153 11.24 2.99 -11.30
N GLY A 154 10.16 2.79 -12.05
CA GLY A 154 10.10 1.91 -13.22
C GLY A 154 10.62 2.54 -14.52
N ARG A 155 10.55 3.88 -14.70
CA ARG A 155 11.12 4.55 -15.91
C ARG A 155 12.58 4.98 -15.80
N VAL A 156 13.14 5.20 -14.60
CA VAL A 156 14.52 5.72 -14.44
C VAL A 156 15.62 4.74 -14.93
N LYS A 157 15.26 3.59 -15.53
CA LYS A 157 16.22 2.70 -16.22
C LYS A 157 15.79 2.25 -17.61
N ARG A 158 14.91 3.00 -18.30
CA ARG A 158 14.66 2.77 -19.73
C ARG A 158 15.61 3.49 -20.68
N TYR A 159 16.54 4.28 -20.14
CA TYR A 159 17.64 4.88 -20.87
C TYR A 159 18.92 4.63 -20.08
#